data_AF-A0A565CFI0-F1
#
_entry.id   AF-A0A565CFI0-F1
#
_cell.length_a   1.000
_cell.length_b   1.000
_cell.length_c   1.000
_cell.angle_alpha   90.00
_cell.angle_beta   90.00
_cell.angle_gamma   90.00
#
_symmetry.space_group_name_H-M   'P 1'
#
loop_
_entity.id
_entity.type
_entity.pdbx_description
1 polymer ?
#
loop_
_entity_poly.entity_id
_entity_poly.type
_entity_poly.pdbx_seq_one_letter_code
_entity_poly.pdbx_strand_id
1 'polypeptide(L)'
;MRLYLLKNLEVLKGFVVSDTIYEGVACNLNYLKKLKKLRKLSIKIHRDDLGVHQLMGDLIKLKALTSLKVTWRRDLNMVRAGKPEDSTKITSIPDQLKKLDLQRFPHEELPTWLHPRNLLHLKKLHIGGGRTLKGFGDKPEKATECSVEVLRLTSLPKLRIGWIELKQLYFPKLTFLENYDCPRISLTPCDGNGIWRSDQDD
;
A
#
# COMPACT_ATOMS: atom_id res chain seq x y z
N MET A 1 -25.10 1.20 -9.33
CA MET A 1 -24.02 1.39 -10.32
C MET A 1 -23.78 0.08 -11.10
N ARG A 2 -23.80 0.11 -12.45
CA ARG A 2 -23.73 -1.09 -13.33
C ARG A 2 -22.30 -1.52 -13.70
N LEU A 3 -21.29 -1.10 -12.93
CA LEU A 3 -19.86 -1.34 -13.21
C LEU A 3 -19.54 -2.80 -13.54
N TYR A 4 -20.18 -3.74 -12.82
CA TYR A 4 -19.98 -5.18 -13.01
C TYR A 4 -20.37 -5.72 -14.39
N LEU A 5 -21.11 -4.95 -15.21
CA LEU A 5 -21.47 -5.33 -16.57
C LEU A 5 -20.32 -5.13 -17.56
N LEU A 6 -19.29 -4.35 -17.19
CA LEU A 6 -18.13 -4.06 -18.04
C LEU A 6 -17.11 -5.21 -17.98
N LYS A 7 -17.48 -6.38 -18.52
CA LYS A 7 -16.67 -7.61 -18.44
C LYS A 7 -15.24 -7.47 -19.01
N ASN A 8 -15.02 -6.52 -19.91
CA ASN A 8 -13.72 -6.23 -20.54
C ASN A 8 -12.94 -5.09 -19.88
N LEU A 9 -13.42 -4.51 -18.77
CA LEU A 9 -12.73 -3.40 -18.12
C LEU A 9 -11.39 -3.85 -17.53
N GLU A 10 -10.29 -3.25 -17.98
CA GLU A 10 -8.94 -3.54 -17.50
C GLU A 10 -8.41 -2.50 -16.51
N VAL A 11 -8.84 -1.24 -16.66
CA VAL A 11 -8.33 -0.11 -15.88
C VAL A 11 -9.50 0.65 -15.28
N LEU A 12 -9.53 0.73 -13.95
CA LEU A 12 -10.48 1.54 -13.20
C LEU A 12 -9.72 2.44 -12.24
N LYS A 13 -9.83 3.76 -12.43
CA LYS A 13 -9.17 4.75 -11.57
C LYS A 13 -10.20 5.64 -10.90
N GLY A 14 -9.91 6.06 -9.67
CA GLY A 14 -10.77 6.97 -8.93
C GLY A 14 -12.05 6.33 -8.40
N PHE A 15 -12.06 5.00 -8.22
CA PHE A 15 -13.19 4.31 -7.61
C PHE A 15 -13.34 4.79 -6.15
N VAL A 16 -14.49 5.32 -5.78
CA VAL A 16 -14.72 5.86 -4.43
C VAL A 16 -15.53 4.86 -3.61
N VAL A 17 -15.07 4.59 -2.39
CA VAL A 17 -15.80 3.81 -1.39
C VAL A 17 -16.19 4.75 -0.27
N SER A 18 -17.48 5.06 -0.15
CA SER A 18 -18.06 6.01 0.81
C SER A 18 -19.11 5.36 1.70
N ASP A 19 -19.47 6.05 2.78
CA ASP A 19 -20.54 5.62 3.70
C ASP A 19 -21.91 5.56 3.01
N THR A 20 -22.73 4.62 3.48
CA THR A 20 -24.09 4.32 2.98
C THR A 20 -25.13 5.40 3.30
N ILE A 21 -24.78 6.43 4.09
CA ILE A 21 -25.77 7.37 4.66
C ILE A 21 -26.36 8.30 3.59
N TYR A 22 -25.64 8.60 2.52
CA TYR A 22 -26.06 9.65 1.58
C TYR A 22 -26.65 9.15 0.26
N GLU A 23 -26.36 7.93 -0.18
CA GLU A 23 -26.82 7.47 -1.48
C GLU A 23 -27.09 5.97 -1.42
N GLY A 24 -28.29 5.54 -1.81
CA GLY A 24 -28.68 4.13 -1.97
C GLY A 24 -27.88 3.35 -3.04
N VAL A 25 -26.63 3.72 -3.27
CA VAL A 25 -25.67 3.15 -4.21
C VAL A 25 -24.30 3.02 -3.52
N ALA A 26 -24.25 2.44 -2.33
CA ALA A 26 -22.98 2.05 -1.74
C ALA A 26 -22.25 1.08 -2.69
N CYS A 27 -21.17 1.54 -3.30
CA CYS A 27 -20.43 0.75 -4.27
C CYS A 27 -19.51 -0.22 -3.52
N ASN A 28 -20.07 -1.38 -3.18
CA ASN A 28 -19.35 -2.43 -2.48
C ASN A 28 -18.23 -3.01 -3.39
N LEU A 29 -17.03 -3.18 -2.84
CA LEU A 29 -15.89 -3.83 -3.51
C LEU A 29 -16.25 -5.21 -4.09
N ASN A 30 -17.28 -5.86 -3.54
CA ASN A 30 -17.87 -7.08 -4.09
C ASN A 30 -18.21 -7.00 -5.59
N TYR A 31 -18.64 -5.84 -6.09
CA TYR A 31 -18.95 -5.69 -7.52
C TYR A 31 -17.71 -5.80 -8.41
N LEU A 32 -16.54 -5.41 -7.91
CA LEU A 32 -15.29 -5.50 -8.66
C LEU A 32 -14.86 -6.93 -8.90
N LYS A 33 -15.31 -7.90 -8.09
CA LYS A 33 -14.99 -9.33 -8.23
C LYS A 33 -15.47 -9.94 -9.55
N LYS A 34 -16.45 -9.31 -10.20
CA LYS A 34 -16.97 -9.71 -11.52
C LYS A 34 -16.08 -9.23 -12.67
N LEU A 35 -15.20 -8.26 -12.44
CA LEU A 35 -14.31 -7.68 -13.44
C LEU A 35 -13.03 -8.52 -13.58
N LYS A 36 -13.13 -9.64 -14.28
CA LYS A 36 -12.05 -10.64 -14.36
C LYS A 36 -10.79 -10.16 -15.08
N LYS A 37 -10.90 -9.11 -15.92
CA LYS A 37 -9.75 -8.52 -16.65
C LYS A 37 -9.16 -7.29 -15.95
N LEU A 38 -9.68 -6.89 -14.79
CA LEU A 38 -9.24 -5.68 -14.10
C LEU A 38 -7.80 -5.82 -13.59
N ARG A 39 -6.86 -5.18 -14.29
CA ARG A 39 -5.42 -5.22 -13.99
C ARG A 39 -4.93 -4.01 -13.21
N LYS A 40 -5.61 -2.87 -13.32
CA LYS A 40 -5.23 -1.64 -12.62
C LYS A 40 -6.42 -1.02 -11.92
N LEU A 41 -6.28 -0.81 -10.61
CA LEU A 41 -7.31 -0.25 -9.77
C LEU A 41 -6.74 0.92 -8.94
N SER A 42 -7.46 2.04 -8.90
CA SER A 42 -7.23 3.10 -7.92
C SER A 42 -8.49 3.39 -7.14
N ILE A 43 -8.37 3.35 -5.81
CA ILE A 43 -9.47 3.45 -4.86
C ILE A 43 -9.25 4.65 -3.94
N LYS A 44 -10.32 5.40 -3.66
CA LYS A 44 -10.39 6.41 -2.62
C LYS A 44 -11.32 5.94 -1.51
N ILE A 45 -10.82 5.82 -0.29
CA ILE A 45 -11.56 5.35 0.89
C ILE A 45 -12.03 6.56 1.68
N HIS A 46 -13.34 6.80 1.67
CA HIS A 46 -14.04 7.86 2.40
C HIS A 46 -15.00 7.23 3.43
N ARG A 47 -14.61 6.10 4.01
CA ARG A 47 -15.41 5.28 4.93
C ARG A 47 -14.63 5.07 6.22
N ASP A 48 -15.21 5.44 7.36
CA ASP A 48 -14.55 5.38 8.68
C ASP A 48 -14.59 3.99 9.32
N ASP A 49 -15.48 3.12 8.86
CA ASP A 49 -15.69 1.77 9.36
C ASP A 49 -15.03 0.68 8.48
N LEU A 50 -14.38 1.06 7.35
CA LEU A 50 -13.68 0.11 6.49
C LEU A 50 -12.22 -0.05 6.94
N GLY A 51 -11.96 -1.06 7.75
CA GLY A 51 -10.60 -1.43 8.16
C GLY A 51 -9.70 -1.87 7.00
N VAL A 52 -8.39 -1.65 7.15
CA VAL A 52 -7.37 -2.02 6.16
C VAL A 52 -7.35 -3.53 5.86
N HIS A 53 -7.58 -4.37 6.87
CA HIS A 53 -7.67 -5.84 6.70
C HIS A 53 -8.88 -6.25 5.86
N GLN A 54 -10.06 -5.71 6.18
CA GLN A 54 -11.28 -5.98 5.42
C GLN A 54 -11.14 -5.56 3.95
N LEU A 55 -10.58 -4.38 3.70
CA LEU A 55 -10.28 -3.90 2.35
C LEU A 55 -9.42 -4.90 1.58
N MET A 56 -8.32 -5.37 2.17
CA MET A 56 -7.45 -6.34 1.50
C MET A 56 -8.11 -7.70 1.27
N GLY A 57 -8.95 -8.15 2.19
CA GLY A 57 -9.71 -9.40 2.06
C GLY A 57 -10.68 -9.40 0.87
N ASP A 58 -11.09 -8.22 0.42
CA ASP A 58 -11.87 -8.06 -0.80
C ASP A 58 -11.03 -7.89 -2.04
N LEU A 59 -9.87 -7.23 -1.94
CA LEU A 59 -8.96 -7.00 -3.06
C LEU A 59 -8.18 -8.25 -3.49
N ILE A 60 -7.87 -9.17 -2.57
CA ILE A 60 -7.22 -10.45 -2.88
C ILE A 60 -8.03 -11.31 -3.86
N LYS A 61 -9.34 -11.08 -3.94
CA LYS A 61 -10.25 -11.80 -4.85
C LYS A 61 -10.12 -11.31 -6.31
N LEU A 62 -9.38 -10.23 -6.57
CA LEU A 62 -9.11 -9.67 -7.90
C LEU A 62 -7.85 -10.30 -8.52
N LYS A 63 -8.00 -11.51 -9.05
CA LYS A 63 -6.87 -12.34 -9.54
C LYS A 63 -6.05 -11.75 -10.68
N ALA A 64 -6.58 -10.81 -11.46
CA ALA A 64 -5.86 -10.16 -12.56
C ALA A 64 -5.15 -8.86 -12.14
N LEU A 65 -5.31 -8.42 -10.90
CA LEU A 65 -4.87 -7.10 -10.45
C LEU A 65 -3.35 -7.03 -10.28
N THR A 66 -2.67 -6.29 -11.15
CA THR A 66 -1.21 -6.12 -11.12
C THR A 66 -0.78 -4.77 -10.55
N SER A 67 -1.67 -3.78 -10.53
CA SER A 67 -1.39 -2.45 -9.97
C SER A 67 -2.56 -1.93 -9.14
N LEU A 68 -2.28 -1.64 -7.87
CA LEU A 68 -3.23 -1.09 -6.92
C LEU A 68 -2.74 0.26 -6.39
N LYS A 69 -3.64 1.24 -6.39
CA LYS A 69 -3.50 2.47 -5.61
C LYS A 69 -4.64 2.60 -4.63
N VAL A 70 -4.34 2.81 -3.35
CA VAL A 70 -5.33 3.10 -2.32
C VAL A 70 -5.02 4.46 -1.73
N THR A 71 -6.05 5.28 -1.57
CA THR A 71 -5.94 6.60 -0.95
C THR A 71 -7.01 6.75 0.10
N TRP A 72 -6.63 6.85 1.37
CA TRP A 72 -7.56 7.10 2.46
C TRP A 72 -7.89 8.58 2.57
N ARG A 73 -9.07 8.94 3.09
CA ARG A 73 -9.41 10.33 3.43
C ARG A 73 -8.48 10.82 4.56
N ARG A 74 -8.23 12.13 4.60
CA ARG A 74 -7.25 12.75 5.53
C ARG A 74 -7.63 12.56 7.01
N ASP A 75 -8.93 12.64 7.30
CA ASP A 75 -9.48 12.73 8.65
C ASP A 75 -10.37 11.51 8.96
N LEU A 76 -9.95 10.32 8.52
CA LEU A 76 -10.69 9.08 8.81
C LEU A 76 -10.68 8.78 10.31
N ASN A 77 -11.85 8.52 10.88
CA ASN A 77 -11.98 8.07 12.25
C ASN A 77 -12.00 6.54 12.34
N MET A 78 -10.82 5.92 12.30
CA MET A 78 -10.68 4.46 12.31
C MET A 78 -11.07 3.80 13.65
N VAL A 79 -11.44 4.56 14.69
CA VAL A 79 -12.05 3.99 15.91
C VAL A 79 -13.35 3.25 15.58
N ARG A 80 -14.06 3.69 14.51
CA ARG A 80 -15.33 3.11 14.07
C ARG A 80 -15.18 1.81 13.27
N ALA A 81 -13.98 1.50 12.78
CA ALA A 81 -13.72 0.27 12.01
C ALA A 81 -13.76 -1.02 12.84
N GLY A 82 -13.96 -0.91 14.16
CA GLY A 82 -13.92 -2.04 15.08
C GLY A 82 -12.52 -2.67 15.17
N LYS A 83 -12.35 -3.61 16.11
CA LYS A 83 -11.23 -4.56 16.02
C LYS A 83 -11.49 -5.46 14.81
N PRO A 84 -10.45 -5.92 14.09
CA PRO A 84 -10.65 -6.87 12.99
C PRO A 84 -11.33 -8.13 13.53
N GLU A 85 -12.66 -8.23 13.36
CA GLU A 85 -13.41 -9.47 13.58
C GLU A 85 -12.91 -10.48 12.56
N ASP A 86 -12.34 -11.60 13.04
CA ASP A 86 -12.01 -12.88 12.37
C ASP A 86 -11.83 -12.90 10.83
N SER A 87 -11.28 -11.82 10.29
CA SER A 87 -11.13 -11.58 8.87
C SER A 87 -9.92 -12.35 8.42
N THR A 88 -10.16 -13.62 8.05
CA THR A 88 -9.32 -14.49 7.19
C THR A 88 -7.87 -14.04 7.21
N LYS A 89 -7.06 -14.54 8.17
CA LYS A 89 -5.65 -14.15 8.39
C LYS A 89 -4.93 -13.92 7.05
N ILE A 90 -4.92 -12.68 6.57
CA ILE A 90 -4.24 -12.33 5.32
C ILE A 90 -2.78 -12.32 5.69
N THR A 91 -2.05 -13.33 5.21
CA THR A 91 -0.63 -13.49 5.49
C THR A 91 0.23 -12.80 4.44
N SER A 92 -0.26 -12.66 3.20
CA SER A 92 0.48 -12.03 2.10
C SER A 92 -0.44 -11.30 1.12
N ILE A 93 0.16 -10.40 0.35
CA ILE A 93 -0.47 -9.82 -0.85
C ILE A 93 -0.48 -10.85 -2.00
N PRO A 94 -1.38 -10.69 -2.99
CA PRO A 94 -1.41 -11.60 -4.14
C PRO A 94 -0.14 -11.48 -5.01
N ASP A 95 0.42 -12.61 -5.45
CA ASP A 95 1.69 -12.69 -6.18
C ASP A 95 1.69 -11.94 -7.52
N GLN A 96 0.53 -11.81 -8.15
CA GLN A 96 0.39 -11.05 -9.40
C GLN A 96 0.54 -9.54 -9.20
N LEU A 97 0.38 -9.03 -7.97
CA LEU A 97 0.44 -7.61 -7.66
C LEU A 97 1.91 -7.14 -7.74
N LYS A 98 2.24 -6.36 -8.77
CA LYS A 98 3.61 -5.87 -9.01
C LYS A 98 3.82 -4.44 -8.53
N LYS A 99 2.75 -3.64 -8.44
CA LYS A 99 2.80 -2.25 -7.97
C LYS A 99 1.73 -1.98 -6.92
N LEU A 100 2.16 -1.42 -5.79
CA LEU A 100 1.30 -0.96 -4.71
C LEU A 100 1.61 0.49 -4.37
N ASP A 101 0.58 1.32 -4.31
CA ASP A 101 0.66 2.73 -3.97
C ASP A 101 -0.36 3.03 -2.85
N LEU A 102 0.14 3.41 -1.67
CA LEU A 102 -0.64 3.67 -0.48
C LEU A 102 -0.51 5.15 -0.10
N GLN A 103 -1.62 5.89 -0.13
CA GLN A 103 -1.65 7.32 0.14
C GLN A 103 -2.50 7.63 1.36
N ARG A 104 -1.96 8.38 2.31
CA ARG A 104 -2.59 8.73 3.59
C ARG A 104 -2.92 7.50 4.44
N PHE A 105 -2.02 6.52 4.46
CA PHE A 105 -2.20 5.30 5.26
C PHE A 105 -2.54 5.63 6.72
N PRO A 106 -3.60 5.05 7.31
CA PRO A 106 -4.20 5.58 8.52
C PRO A 106 -3.58 5.04 9.83
N HIS A 107 -2.75 3.99 9.79
CA HIS A 107 -2.23 3.34 10.99
C HIS A 107 -0.75 3.69 11.24
N GLU A 108 -0.34 3.59 12.51
CA GLU A 108 1.05 3.83 12.91
C GLU A 108 2.00 2.70 12.49
N GLU A 109 1.45 1.51 12.29
CA GLU A 109 2.17 0.29 11.93
C GLU A 109 1.56 -0.33 10.67
N LEU A 110 2.43 -0.94 9.85
CA LEU A 110 1.97 -1.72 8.72
C LEU A 110 1.37 -3.04 9.20
N PRO A 111 0.25 -3.50 8.59
CA PRO A 111 -0.24 -4.84 8.82
C PRO A 111 0.79 -5.87 8.34
N THR A 112 0.80 -7.05 8.95
CA THR A 112 1.81 -8.09 8.72
C THR A 112 1.99 -8.46 7.25
N TRP A 113 0.90 -8.59 6.48
CA TRP A 113 0.96 -8.88 5.04
C TRP A 113 1.69 -7.83 4.19
N LEU A 114 1.90 -6.62 4.74
CA LEU A 114 2.62 -5.52 4.11
C LEU A 114 4.04 -5.34 4.65
N HIS A 115 4.45 -6.15 5.64
CA HIS A 115 5.84 -6.17 6.10
C HIS A 115 6.76 -6.61 4.96
N PRO A 116 7.97 -6.05 4.83
CA PRO A 116 8.84 -6.34 3.69
C PRO A 116 9.16 -7.83 3.49
N ARG A 117 9.23 -8.61 4.58
CA ARG A 117 9.40 -10.08 4.53
C ARG A 117 8.30 -10.82 3.75
N ASN A 118 7.11 -10.23 3.61
CA ASN A 118 5.97 -10.80 2.91
C ASN A 118 5.78 -10.22 1.49
N LEU A 119 6.63 -9.30 1.05
CA LEU A 119 6.57 -8.64 -0.26
C LEU A 119 7.44 -9.38 -1.30
N LEU A 120 7.21 -10.68 -1.45
CA LEU A 120 8.05 -11.59 -2.24
C LEU A 120 7.97 -11.34 -3.75
N HIS A 121 6.86 -10.77 -4.23
CA HIS A 121 6.59 -10.59 -5.66
C HIS A 121 6.32 -9.13 -6.08
N LEU A 122 6.26 -8.21 -5.12
CA LEU A 122 6.02 -6.79 -5.35
C LEU A 122 7.30 -6.13 -5.85
N LYS A 123 7.23 -5.41 -6.98
CA LYS A 123 8.38 -4.73 -7.57
C LYS A 123 8.45 -3.26 -7.22
N LYS A 124 7.29 -2.61 -7.08
CA LYS A 124 7.19 -1.16 -6.84
C LYS A 124 6.28 -0.88 -5.65
N LEU A 125 6.80 -0.22 -4.63
CA LEU A 125 6.07 0.22 -3.45
C LEU A 125 6.14 1.74 -3.34
N HIS A 126 4.99 2.37 -3.17
CA HIS A 126 4.90 3.78 -2.80
C HIS A 126 4.06 3.91 -1.54
N ILE A 127 4.61 4.56 -0.51
CA ILE A 127 3.88 4.95 0.69
C ILE A 127 4.01 6.48 0.82
N GLY A 128 2.88 7.17 0.78
CA GLY A 128 2.83 8.63 0.78
C GLY A 128 1.81 9.20 1.76
N GLY A 129 2.10 10.35 2.37
CA GLY A 129 1.17 11.13 3.21
C GLY A 129 0.67 10.45 4.49
N GLY A 130 1.29 9.34 4.90
CA GLY A 130 1.02 8.63 6.16
C GLY A 130 1.62 9.36 7.35
N ARG A 131 0.89 10.31 7.94
CA ARG A 131 1.38 11.18 9.02
C ARG A 131 1.75 10.46 10.32
N THR A 132 1.23 9.25 10.50
CA THR A 132 1.37 8.49 11.75
C THR A 132 2.27 7.27 11.64
N LEU A 133 2.58 6.82 10.42
CA LEU A 133 3.39 5.61 10.18
C LEU A 133 4.80 5.76 10.76
N LYS A 134 5.21 4.79 11.58
CA LYS A 134 6.49 4.83 12.32
C LYS A 134 7.57 3.93 11.73
N GLY A 135 7.20 2.84 11.06
CA GLY A 135 8.15 1.83 10.58
C GLY A 135 7.51 0.78 9.66
N PHE A 136 8.30 -0.23 9.30
CA PHE A 136 7.91 -1.31 8.39
C PHE A 136 7.56 -2.63 9.11
N GLY A 137 7.31 -2.57 10.42
CA GLY A 137 7.16 -3.73 11.31
C GLY A 137 8.39 -3.93 12.19
N ASP A 138 8.51 -5.10 12.81
CA ASP A 138 9.65 -5.45 13.64
C ASP A 138 10.93 -5.52 12.81
N LYS A 139 12.03 -5.04 13.42
CA LYS A 139 13.37 -5.08 12.81
C LYS A 139 13.73 -6.52 12.44
N PRO A 140 14.04 -6.80 11.15
CA PRO A 140 14.50 -8.12 10.74
C PRO A 140 15.87 -8.43 11.35
N GLU A 141 16.07 -9.68 11.81
CA GLU A 141 17.39 -10.16 12.27
C GLU A 141 18.38 -10.32 11.11
N LYS A 142 17.86 -10.61 9.91
CA LYS A 142 18.61 -10.79 8.66
C LYS A 142 17.89 -10.13 7.48
N ALA A 143 18.59 -10.02 6.36
CA ALA A 143 18.02 -9.53 5.11
C ALA A 143 16.73 -10.28 4.74
N THR A 144 15.68 -9.54 4.44
CA THR A 144 14.38 -10.10 4.02
C THR A 144 14.42 -10.59 2.57
N GLU A 145 13.48 -11.45 2.18
CA GLU A 145 13.32 -11.87 0.78
C GLU A 145 12.52 -10.86 -0.07
N CYS A 146 12.43 -9.60 0.40
CA CYS A 146 11.67 -8.55 -0.26
C CYS A 146 12.14 -8.32 -1.70
N SER A 147 11.20 -8.34 -2.65
CA SER A 147 11.48 -8.17 -4.08
C SER A 147 11.29 -6.76 -4.62
N VAL A 148 11.06 -5.79 -3.73
CA VAL A 148 10.86 -4.38 -4.12
C VAL A 148 12.18 -3.80 -4.63
N GLU A 149 12.13 -3.34 -5.87
CA GLU A 149 13.25 -2.68 -6.57
C GLU A 149 13.10 -1.15 -6.54
N VAL A 150 11.86 -0.67 -6.57
CA VAL A 150 11.52 0.76 -6.58
C VAL A 150 10.70 1.09 -5.33
N LEU A 151 11.30 1.86 -4.42
CA LEU A 151 10.65 2.36 -3.22
C LEU A 151 10.46 3.87 -3.32
N ARG A 152 9.23 4.33 -3.07
CA ARG A 152 8.91 5.75 -2.93
C ARG A 152 8.33 6.01 -1.55
N LEU A 153 8.92 6.96 -0.83
CA LEU A 153 8.50 7.39 0.49
C LEU A 153 8.30 8.90 0.43
N THR A 154 7.05 9.35 0.65
CA THR A 154 6.70 10.77 0.52
C THR A 154 5.89 11.27 1.72
N SER A 155 6.31 12.37 2.34
CA SER A 155 5.58 13.01 3.45
C SER A 155 5.25 12.05 4.60
N LEU A 156 6.27 11.38 5.13
CA LEU A 156 6.19 10.42 6.25
C LEU A 156 6.96 10.94 7.47
N PRO A 157 6.40 11.93 8.21
CA PRO A 157 7.15 12.67 9.24
C PRO A 157 7.55 11.83 10.46
N LYS A 158 6.88 10.69 10.70
CA LYS A 158 7.15 9.81 11.83
C LYS A 158 7.97 8.56 11.46
N LEU A 159 8.17 8.27 10.17
CA LEU A 159 8.89 7.08 9.71
C LEU A 159 10.37 7.20 10.07
N ARG A 160 10.83 6.38 11.00
CA ARG A 160 12.22 6.40 11.49
C ARG A 160 12.95 5.13 11.08
N ILE A 161 14.01 5.28 10.30
CA ILE A 161 14.85 4.17 9.87
C ILE A 161 16.20 4.70 9.35
N GLY A 162 17.29 3.98 9.60
CA GLY A 162 18.59 4.30 9.00
C GLY A 162 18.71 3.72 7.59
N TRP A 163 19.43 4.41 6.69
CA TRP A 163 19.65 3.94 5.32
C TRP A 163 20.17 2.50 5.23
N ILE A 164 21.19 2.15 6.02
CA ILE A 164 21.78 0.80 6.04
C ILE A 164 20.71 -0.25 6.38
N GLU A 165 19.89 0.02 7.39
CA GLU A 165 18.80 -0.88 7.79
C GLU A 165 17.75 -1.02 6.68
N LEU A 166 17.33 0.11 6.09
CA LEU A 166 16.35 0.18 5.01
C LEU A 166 16.82 -0.64 3.80
N LYS A 167 18.07 -0.43 3.36
CA LYS A 167 18.62 -1.08 2.18
C LYS A 167 18.99 -2.53 2.42
N GLN A 168 19.71 -2.85 3.51
CA GLN A 168 20.27 -4.19 3.70
C GLN A 168 19.30 -5.17 4.36
N LEU A 169 18.42 -4.70 5.25
CA LEU A 169 17.50 -5.58 5.98
C LEU A 169 16.11 -5.62 5.34
N TYR A 170 15.46 -4.46 5.18
CA TYR A 170 14.07 -4.43 4.71
C TYR A 170 13.93 -4.54 3.19
N PHE A 171 14.82 -3.92 2.40
CA PHE A 171 14.70 -3.85 0.94
C PHE A 171 16.02 -4.19 0.22
N PRO A 172 16.56 -5.42 0.37
CA PRO A 172 17.86 -5.80 -0.19
C PRO A 172 17.96 -5.66 -1.71
N LYS A 173 16.86 -5.88 -2.45
CA LYS A 173 16.83 -5.76 -3.92
C LYS A 173 16.56 -4.34 -4.44
N LEU A 174 16.56 -3.33 -3.56
CA LEU A 174 16.30 -1.95 -3.94
C LEU A 174 17.36 -1.44 -4.93
N THR A 175 16.90 -0.83 -6.03
CA THR A 175 17.73 -0.18 -7.05
C THR A 175 17.34 1.29 -7.26
N PHE A 176 16.20 1.71 -6.71
CA PHE A 176 15.72 3.08 -6.75
C PHE A 176 15.01 3.46 -5.45
N LEU A 177 15.41 4.58 -4.85
CA LEU A 177 14.72 5.23 -3.73
C LEU A 177 14.32 6.65 -4.16
N GLU A 178 13.07 7.01 -3.91
CA GLU A 178 12.62 8.40 -3.82
C GLU A 178 12.21 8.66 -2.38
N ASN A 179 12.87 9.63 -1.74
CA ASN A 179 12.66 10.04 -0.37
C ASN A 179 12.39 11.55 -0.31
N TYR A 180 11.15 11.92 -0.04
CA TYR A 180 10.72 13.31 0.00
C TYR A 180 9.92 13.59 1.27
N ASP A 181 10.24 14.65 2.01
CA ASP A 181 9.58 15.00 3.28
C ASP A 181 9.51 13.84 4.30
N CYS A 182 10.59 13.05 4.44
CA CYS A 182 10.73 12.04 5.49
C CYS A 182 11.94 12.35 6.39
N PRO A 183 11.85 13.35 7.30
CA PRO A 183 12.99 13.90 8.05
C PRO A 183 13.66 12.93 9.03
N ARG A 184 13.06 11.76 9.30
CA ARG A 184 13.56 10.76 10.24
C ARG A 184 14.15 9.52 9.55
N ILE A 185 14.23 9.55 8.22
CA ILE A 185 15.04 8.59 7.46
C ILE A 185 16.45 9.19 7.38
N SER A 186 17.38 8.61 8.11
CA SER A 186 18.72 9.18 8.28
C SER A 186 19.73 8.60 7.31
N LEU A 187 20.70 9.45 6.93
CA LEU A 187 21.87 9.07 6.13
C LEU A 187 21.53 8.49 4.75
N THR A 188 20.42 8.93 4.15
CA THR A 188 20.09 8.50 2.79
C THR A 188 21.05 9.13 1.78
N PRO A 189 21.64 8.35 0.86
CA PRO A 189 22.54 8.84 -0.19
C PRO A 189 21.78 9.50 -1.35
N CYS A 190 20.66 10.16 -1.06
CA CYS A 190 19.83 10.79 -2.08
C CYS A 190 20.49 12.08 -2.59
N ASP A 191 20.28 12.37 -3.87
CA ASP A 191 20.63 13.63 -4.51
C ASP A 191 19.79 14.81 -3.99
N GLY A 192 20.03 16.01 -4.54
CA GLY A 192 19.27 17.22 -4.18
C GLY A 192 17.77 17.16 -4.48
N ASN A 193 17.31 16.17 -5.25
CA ASN A 193 15.90 15.92 -5.54
C ASN A 193 15.29 14.82 -4.65
N GLY A 194 16.05 14.27 -3.70
CA GLY A 194 15.61 13.18 -2.85
C GLY A 194 15.63 11.82 -3.56
N ILE A 195 16.45 11.64 -4.60
CA ILE A 195 16.53 10.39 -5.38
C ILE A 195 17.88 9.72 -5.15
N TRP A 196 17.85 8.41 -4.89
CA TRP A 196 19.02 7.54 -4.98
C TRP A 196 18.77 6.44 -6.02
N ARG A 197 19.83 6.06 -6.74
CA ARG A 197 19.83 4.94 -7.68
C ARG A 197 21.08 4.10 -7.49
N SER A 198 20.97 2.78 -7.65
CA SER A 198 22.09 1.86 -7.41
C SER A 198 23.26 2.02 -8.38
N ASP A 199 23.05 2.61 -9.55
CA ASP A 199 24.11 2.94 -10.52
C ASP A 199 24.99 4.12 -10.07
N GLN A 200 24.70 4.73 -8.91
CA GLN A 200 25.52 5.76 -8.27
C GLN A 200 26.50 5.19 -7.24
N ASP A 201 26.39 3.90 -6.91
CA ASP A 201 27.24 3.23 -5.92
C ASP A 201 28.54 2.64 -6.56
N ASP A 202 28.74 2.85 -7.87
CA ASP A 202 29.90 2.39 -8.68
C ASP A 202 31.04 3.44 -8.76
#